data_AF-A0A4Q0YP17-F1
#
_entry.id   AF-A0A4Q0YP17-F1
#
_cell.length_a   1.000
_cell.length_b   1.000
_cell.length_c   1.000
_cell.angle_alpha   90.00
_cell.angle_beta   90.00
_cell.angle_gamma   90.00
#
_symmetry.space_group_name_H-M   'P 1'
#
loop_
_entity.id
_entity.type
_entity.pdbx_description
1 polymer ?
#
loop_
_entity_poly.entity_id
_entity_poly.type
_entity_poly.pdbx_seq_one_letter_code
_entity_poly.pdbx_strand_id
1 'polypeptide(L)' 'MMLFATVAYILGVQGATFVIHLPLNNTLQRVDVDNSSDEELSTARLAFEQRWNRSNELRTTLASLVSLTLIVLALKQ' A
#
# COMPACT_ATOMS: atom_id res chain seq x y z
N MET A 1 17.08 18.05 -5.53
CA MET A 1 16.98 17.18 -4.33
C MET A 1 15.54 17.03 -3.84
N MET A 2 14.83 18.10 -3.44
CA MET A 2 13.43 17.99 -2.98
C MET A 2 12.43 17.50 -4.05
N LEU A 3 12.56 17.95 -5.30
CA LEU A 3 11.70 17.48 -6.40
C LEU A 3 11.83 15.97 -6.60
N PHE A 4 13.06 15.46 -6.60
CA PHE A 4 13.32 14.01 -6.75
C PHE A 4 12.69 13.22 -5.61
N ALA A 5 12.85 13.67 -4.36
CA ALA A 5 12.23 13.03 -3.21
C ALA A 5 10.69 13.08 -3.27
N THR A 6 10.10 14.19 -3.74
CA THR A 6 8.64 14.31 -3.93
C THR A 6 8.13 13.35 -5.00
N VAL A 7 8.83 13.23 -6.13
CA VAL A 7 8.48 12.29 -7.20
C VAL A 7 8.61 10.85 -6.71
N ALA A 8 9.67 10.52 -5.96
CA ALA A 8 9.85 9.21 -5.34
C ALA A 8 8.70 8.87 -4.37
N TYR A 9 8.22 9.85 -3.59
CA TYR A 9 7.05 9.68 -2.73
C TYR A 9 5.79 9.36 -3.54
N ILE A 10 5.49 10.18 -4.57
CA ILE A 10 4.29 9.99 -5.39
C ILE A 10 4.32 8.62 -6.07
N LEU A 11 5.43 8.26 -6.71
CA LEU A 11 5.52 6.98 -7.42
C LEU A 11 5.56 5.78 -6.48
N GLY A 12 6.34 5.84 -5.40
CA GLY A 12 6.48 4.74 -4.45
C GLY A 12 5.23 4.49 -3.63
N VAL A 13 4.49 5.53 -3.27
CA VAL A 13 3.30 5.43 -2.40
C VAL A 13 2.01 5.39 -3.20
N GLN A 14 1.80 6.37 -4.07
CA GLN A 14 0.55 6.46 -4.86
C GLN A 14 0.54 5.42 -5.98
N GLY A 15 1.67 5.21 -6.66
CA GLY A 15 1.78 4.17 -7.69
C GLY A 15 1.49 2.77 -7.15
N ALA A 16 2.07 2.40 -6.00
CA ALA A 16 1.76 1.13 -5.34
C ALA A 16 0.27 1.00 -5.00
N THR A 17 -0.35 2.08 -4.56
CA THR A 17 -1.78 2.12 -4.21
C THR A 17 -2.66 1.82 -5.44
N PHE A 18 -2.42 2.47 -6.57
CA PHE A 18 -3.18 2.23 -7.80
C PHE A 18 -2.98 0.82 -8.38
N VAL A 19 -1.74 0.32 -8.37
CA VAL A 19 -1.40 -0.95 -9.05
C VAL A 19 -1.73 -2.17 -8.19
N ILE A 20 -1.57 -2.07 -6.87
CA ILE A 20 -1.71 -3.23 -5.98
C ILE A 20 -2.97 -3.13 -5.13
N HIS A 21 -3.17 -2.02 -4.43
CA HIS A 21 -4.22 -1.94 -3.40
C HIS A 21 -5.60 -1.81 -4.01
N LEU A 22 -5.74 -0.98 -5.05
CA LEU A 22 -7.02 -0.78 -5.70
C LEU A 22 -7.58 -2.09 -6.31
N PRO A 23 -6.80 -2.90 -7.07
CA PRO A 23 -7.27 -4.21 -7.50
C PRO A 23 -7.58 -5.18 -6.36
N LEU A 24 -6.75 -5.22 -5.31
CA LEU A 24 -6.96 -6.10 -4.16
C LEU A 24 -8.25 -5.76 -3.43
N ASN A 25 -8.47 -4.47 -3.16
CA ASN A 25 -9.67 -3.97 -2.50
C ASN A 25 -10.92 -4.22 -3.35
N ASN A 26 -10.83 -4.01 -4.67
CA ASN A 26 -11.92 -4.32 -5.59
C ASN A 26 -12.27 -5.81 -5.61
N THR A 27 -11.27 -6.68 -5.41
CA THR A 27 -11.49 -8.14 -5.29
C THR A 27 -12.18 -8.46 -3.97
N LEU A 28 -11.69 -7.87 -2.87
CA LEU A 28 -12.29 -8.05 -1.54
C LEU A 28 -13.75 -7.56 -1.48
N GLN A 29 -14.05 -6.44 -2.13
CA GLN A 29 -15.41 -5.87 -2.21
C GLN A 29 -16.43 -6.77 -2.93
N ARG A 30 -15.97 -7.77 -3.71
CA ARG A 30 -16.84 -8.72 -4.40
C ARG A 30 -17.17 -9.95 -3.56
N VAL A 31 -16.55 -10.10 -2.39
CA VAL A 31 -16.84 -11.20 -1.47
C VAL A 31 -18.18 -10.92 -0.81
N ASP A 32 -19.14 -11.82 -1.00
CA ASP A 32 -20.46 -11.76 -0.37
C ASP A 32 -20.38 -12.35 1.04
N VAL A 33 -20.10 -11.50 2.02
CA VAL A 33 -19.82 -11.93 3.39
C VAL A 33 -21.03 -12.61 4.04
N ASP A 34 -22.24 -12.21 3.68
CA ASP A 34 -23.47 -12.70 4.31
C ASP A 34 -23.87 -14.09 3.81
N ASN A 35 -23.47 -14.45 2.59
CA ASN A 35 -23.82 -15.71 1.95
C ASN A 35 -22.63 -16.68 1.82
N SER A 36 -21.41 -16.26 2.16
CA SER A 36 -20.22 -17.12 2.11
C SER A 36 -20.08 -18.02 3.33
N SER A 37 -19.51 -19.21 3.10
CA SER A 37 -19.12 -20.10 4.19
C SER A 37 -17.84 -19.60 4.90
N ASP A 38 -17.61 -20.07 6.13
CA ASP A 38 -16.38 -19.76 6.87
C ASP A 38 -15.10 -20.16 6.10
N GLU A 39 -15.15 -21.23 5.31
CA GLU A 39 -14.03 -21.70 4.48
C GLU A 39 -13.76 -20.74 3.30
N GLU A 40 -14.81 -20.24 2.66
CA GLU A 40 -14.72 -19.26 1.58
C GLU A 40 -14.16 -17.93 2.10
N LEU A 41 -14.63 -17.47 3.26
CA LEU A 41 -14.13 -16.26 3.92
C LEU A 41 -12.66 -16.40 4.32
N SER A 42 -12.27 -17.56 4.85
CA SER A 42 -10.87 -17.87 5.17
C SER A 42 -9.99 -17.83 3.92
N THR A 43 -10.47 -18.40 2.81
CA THR A 43 -9.75 -18.42 1.53
C THR A 43 -9.59 -17.00 0.97
N ALA A 44 -10.66 -16.20 0.97
CA ALA A 44 -10.63 -14.81 0.53
C ALA A 44 -9.67 -13.97 1.38
N ARG A 45 -9.68 -14.18 2.71
CA ARG A 45 -8.77 -13.53 3.65
C ARG A 45 -7.31 -13.86 3.34
N LEU A 46 -6.98 -15.15 3.16
CA LEU A 46 -5.62 -15.58 2.85
C LEU A 46 -5.12 -15.03 1.50
N ALA A 47 -5.99 -15.00 0.48
CA ALA A 47 -5.67 -14.44 -0.83
C ALA A 47 -5.40 -12.92 -0.78
N PHE A 48 -6.03 -12.20 0.15
CA PHE A 48 -5.89 -10.76 0.32
C PHE A 48 -4.75 -10.38 1.27
N GLU A 49 -4.74 -10.91 2.50
CA GLU A 49 -3.89 -10.43 3.61
C GLU A 49 -2.40 -10.48 3.29
N GLN A 50 -1.89 -11.58 2.76
CA GLN A 50 -0.44 -11.74 2.56
C GLN A 50 0.11 -10.69 1.56
N ARG A 51 -0.58 -10.55 0.42
CA ARG A 51 -0.20 -9.59 -0.62
C ARG A 51 -0.44 -8.16 -0.16
N TRP A 52 -1.51 -7.93 0.60
CA TRP A 52 -1.78 -6.63 1.17
C TRP A 52 -0.70 -6.22 2.17
N ASN A 53 -0.48 -7.02 3.22
CA ASN A 53 0.49 -6.72 4.28
C ASN A 53 1.90 -6.45 3.73
N ARG A 54 2.38 -7.31 2.82
CA ARG A 54 3.71 -7.14 2.21
C ARG A 54 3.84 -5.83 1.42
N SER A 55 2.81 -5.48 0.65
CA SER A 55 2.83 -4.22 -0.11
C SER A 55 2.66 -3.00 0.79
N ASN A 56 1.87 -3.10 1.87
CA ASN A 56 1.72 -2.03 2.85
C ASN A 56 3.03 -1.74 3.59
N GLU A 57 3.74 -2.79 4.00
CA GLU A 57 5.02 -2.68 4.71
C GLU A 57 6.07 -1.99 3.84
N LEU A 58 6.20 -2.41 2.57
CA LEU A 58 7.08 -1.78 1.60
C LEU A 58 6.72 -0.30 1.39
N ARG A 59 5.43 -0.02 1.17
CA ARG A 59 4.92 1.34 0.96
C ARG A 59 5.24 2.24 2.15
N THR A 60 5.02 1.74 3.37
CA THR A 60 5.25 2.49 4.62
C THR A 60 6.74 2.76 4.85
N THR A 61 7.59 1.78 4.57
CA THR A 61 9.05 1.93 4.66
C THR A 61 9.55 2.99 3.68
N LEU A 62 9.11 2.92 2.41
CA LEU A 62 9.46 3.91 1.39
C LEU A 62 8.95 5.31 1.75
N ALA A 63 7.69 5.42 2.18
CA ALA A 63 7.10 6.69 2.60
C ALA A 63 7.87 7.32 3.75
N SER A 64 8.23 6.54 4.77
CA SER A 64 8.97 7.00 5.95
C SER A 64 10.38 7.47 5.58
N LEU A 65 11.13 6.70 4.77
CA LEU A 65 12.47 7.07 4.33
C LEU A 65 12.47 8.36 3.51
N VAL A 66 11.53 8.49 2.58
CA VAL A 66 11.40 9.70 1.74
C VAL A 66 10.98 10.90 2.59
N SER A 67 10.04 10.74 3.52
CA SER A 67 9.59 11.82 4.41
C SER A 67 10.72 12.30 5.31
N LEU A 68 11.49 11.38 5.92
CA LEU A 68 12.65 11.72 6.72
C LEU A 68 13.69 12.49 5.91
N THR A 69 13.97 12.05 4.68
CA THR A 69 14.89 12.72 3.76
C THR A 69 14.42 14.13 3.43
N LEU A 70 13.12 14.31 3.14
CA LEU A 70 12.53 15.62 2.87
C LEU A 70 12.65 16.56 4.07
N ILE A 71 12.36 16.07 5.28
CA ILE A 71 12.50 16.84 6.53
C ILE A 71 13.95 17.26 6.74
N VAL A 72 14.91 16.35 6.61
CA VAL A 72 16.34 16.67 6.77
C VAL A 72 16.81 17.69 5.73
N LEU A 73 16.36 17.58 4.48
CA LEU A 73 16.68 18.56 3.44
C LEU A 73 16.04 19.92 3.71
N ALA A 74 14.82 19.97 4.24
CA ALA A 74 14.13 21.21 4.59
C ALA A 74 14.78 21.91 5.80
N LEU A 75 15.28 21.15 6.77
CA LEU A 75 16.00 21.69 7.94
C LEU A 75 17.45 22.08 7.65
N LYS A 76 18.02 21.58 6.54
CA LYS A 76 19.38 21.91 6.07
C LYS A 76 19.42 23.06 5.05
N GLN A 77 18.27 23.56 4.63
CA GLN A 77 18.17 24.84 3.91
C GLN A 77 18.34 26.01 4.87
#